data_AF-A0AAD5RUT3-F1
#
_entry.id   AF-A0AAD5RUT3-F1
#
_cell.length_a   1.000
_cell.length_b   1.000
_cell.length_c   1.000
_cell.angle_alpha   90.00
_cell.angle_beta   90.00
_cell.angle_gamma   90.00
#
_symmetry.space_group_name_H-M   'P 1'
#
loop_
_entity.id
_entity.type
_entity.pdbx_description
1 polymer ?
#
loop_
_entity_poly.entity_id
_entity_poly.type
_entity_poly.pdbx_seq_one_letter_code
_entity_poly.pdbx_strand_id
1 'polypeptide(L)'
;MSENPTILEIKQAFLTAQSRLLTQPLQPSRAWRRGNEAAGAGAREGQEGDRRGGGGGGGGGGGKLSDAAVDEALVHANNTLQQHSHRVYAPQATRHVAEQVDKLYYNAGERPVVGDKPDALGLVVDFGDDAAIATLPADWEDEREVDKLPAEAKKYSDLVSRLSDLSEQRKAVRERVQKLRRMNKLLEPFGGMNGEREDGEERKTPIHVQENLATRNGEVEKELERMRMLLARVGGRVSKIPNKRKRGNTGEDVEVEEQEQKKVQDLLTLI
;
A
#
# COMPACT_ATOMS: atom_id res chain seq x y z
N MET A 1 -17.57 28.67 6.39
CA MET A 1 -17.05 27.33 6.73
C MET A 1 -15.53 27.43 6.66
N SER A 2 -14.85 27.54 7.80
CA SER A 2 -13.39 27.53 7.82
C SER A 2 -12.93 26.09 7.61
N GLU A 3 -12.24 25.81 6.51
CA GLU A 3 -11.54 24.54 6.34
C GLU A 3 -10.50 24.41 7.46
N ASN A 4 -10.50 23.27 8.15
CA ASN A 4 -9.48 23.00 9.16
C ASN A 4 -8.13 22.91 8.44
N PRO A 5 -7.09 23.61 8.92
CA PRO A 5 -5.79 23.63 8.26
C PRO A 5 -5.21 22.22 8.20
N THR A 6 -4.68 21.86 7.03
CA THR A 6 -4.04 20.55 6.84
C THR A 6 -2.73 20.47 7.63
N ILE A 7 -2.29 19.25 7.98
CA ILE A 7 -1.02 19.03 8.72
C ILE A 7 0.16 19.66 7.97
N LEU A 8 0.13 19.58 6.63
CA LEU A 8 1.13 20.21 5.77
C LEU A 8 1.12 21.74 5.91
N GLU A 9 -0.05 22.37 5.91
CA GLU A 9 -0.19 23.82 6.12
C GLU A 9 0.29 24.26 7.49
N ILE A 10 0.04 23.47 8.54
CA ILE A 10 0.55 23.74 9.89
C ILE A 10 2.08 23.68 9.90
N LYS A 11 2.69 22.68 9.27
CA LYS A 11 4.15 22.55 9.16
C LYS A 11 4.76 23.69 8.35
N GLN A 12 4.13 24.09 7.25
CA GLN A 12 4.54 25.26 6.47
C GLN A 12 4.42 26.56 7.27
N ALA A 13 3.31 26.76 7.99
CA ALA A 13 3.10 27.91 8.86
C ALA A 13 4.15 27.98 9.98
N PHE A 14 4.50 26.83 10.57
CA PHE A 14 5.56 26.76 11.56
C PHE A 14 6.92 27.15 10.97
N LEU A 15 7.32 26.54 9.85
CA LEU A 15 8.63 26.82 9.23
C LEU A 15 8.73 28.28 8.77
N THR A 16 7.65 28.85 8.24
CA THR A 16 7.61 30.28 7.87
C THR A 16 7.68 31.20 9.08
N ALA A 17 7.08 30.81 10.22
CA ALA A 17 7.22 31.55 11.46
C ALA A 17 8.67 31.51 11.99
N GLN A 18 9.31 30.34 11.95
CA GLN A 18 10.72 30.20 12.35
C GLN A 18 11.66 30.99 11.44
N SER A 19 11.45 30.94 10.12
CA SER A 19 12.25 31.75 9.18
C SER A 19 12.06 33.24 9.46
N ARG A 20 10.85 33.68 9.83
CA ARG A 20 10.57 35.07 10.18
C ARG A 20 11.35 35.53 11.42
N LEU A 21 11.45 34.69 12.44
CA LEU A 21 12.26 34.98 13.64
C LEU A 21 13.75 35.14 13.30
N LEU A 22 14.27 34.26 12.44
CA LEU A 22 15.67 34.34 11.98
C LEU A 22 15.95 35.57 11.10
N THR A 23 14.91 36.15 10.48
CA THR A 23 15.01 37.37 9.66
C THR A 23 14.72 38.67 10.41
N GLN A 24 14.57 38.62 11.73
CA GLN A 24 14.32 39.84 12.49
C GLN A 24 15.53 40.79 12.34
N PRO A 25 15.31 42.09 12.05
CA PRO A 25 16.40 43.02 11.85
C PRO A 25 17.25 43.14 13.11
N LEU A 26 18.56 43.08 12.94
CA LEU A 26 19.51 43.24 14.02
C LEU A 26 19.41 44.67 14.55
N GLN A 27 19.32 44.78 15.87
CA GLN A 27 19.35 46.05 16.59
C GLN A 27 20.55 46.06 17.54
N PRO A 28 21.32 47.16 17.59
CA PRO A 28 22.44 47.27 18.50
C PRO A 28 21.94 47.19 19.94
N SER A 29 22.59 46.35 20.74
CA SER A 29 22.18 46.12 22.13
C SER A 29 22.35 47.39 22.97
N ARG A 30 21.52 47.55 24.01
CA ARG A 30 21.63 48.69 24.95
C ARG A 30 22.99 48.74 25.64
N ALA A 31 23.61 47.58 25.87
CA ALA A 31 24.95 47.48 26.44
C ALA A 31 26.01 48.04 25.47
N TRP A 32 25.91 47.71 24.19
CA TRP A 32 26.80 48.23 23.17
C TRP A 32 26.65 49.75 22.98
N ARG A 33 25.40 50.26 22.94
CA ARG A 33 25.14 51.71 22.83
C ARG A 33 25.79 52.50 23.97
N ARG A 34 25.65 52.03 25.21
CA ARG A 34 26.30 52.66 26.38
C ARG A 34 27.83 52.62 26.30
N GLY A 35 28.40 51.52 25.80
CA GLY A 35 29.85 51.41 25.59
C GLY A 35 30.37 52.40 24.53
N ASN A 36 29.64 52.55 23.42
CA ASN A 36 29.97 53.50 22.36
C ASN A 36 29.85 54.97 22.83
N GLU A 37 28.86 55.26 23.66
CA GLU A 37 28.70 56.59 24.28
C GLU A 37 29.83 56.90 25.28
N ALA A 38 30.21 55.95 26.12
CA ALA A 38 31.31 56.09 27.08
C ALA A 38 32.67 56.29 26.37
N ALA A 39 32.90 55.60 25.26
CA ALA A 39 34.09 55.80 24.41
C ALA A 39 34.15 57.22 23.80
N GLY A 40 33.00 57.84 23.55
CA GLY A 40 32.92 59.24 23.11
C GLY A 40 33.18 60.26 24.22
N ALA A 41 32.79 59.95 25.46
CA ALA A 41 33.02 60.81 26.61
C ALA A 41 34.50 60.83 27.03
N GLY A 42 35.15 59.66 27.06
CA GLY A 42 36.59 59.57 27.38
C GLY A 42 37.50 60.25 26.37
N ALA A 43 37.07 60.35 25.10
CA ALA A 43 37.80 61.10 24.06
C ALA A 43 37.69 62.62 24.21
N ARG A 44 36.65 63.15 24.86
CA ARG A 44 36.46 64.60 25.09
C ARG A 44 37.20 65.10 26.32
N GLU A 45 37.26 64.32 27.40
CA GLU A 45 38.00 64.67 28.62
C GLU A 45 39.53 64.70 28.41
N GLY A 46 40.07 63.89 27.48
CA GLY A 46 41.50 63.88 27.16
C GLY A 46 42.00 65.05 26.30
N GLN A 47 41.11 65.91 25.78
CA GLN A 47 41.48 66.96 24.81
C GLN A 47 41.62 68.37 25.41
N GLU A 48 41.26 68.57 26.70
CA GLU A 48 41.47 69.84 27.41
C GLU A 48 42.82 69.92 28.16
N GLY A 49 43.59 68.83 28.21
CA GLY A 49 44.79 68.72 29.06
C GLY A 49 46.13 69.14 28.45
N ASP A 50 46.29 69.27 27.13
CA ASP A 50 47.64 69.49 26.58
C ASP A 50 47.67 70.29 25.27
N ARG A 51 47.98 71.59 25.40
CA ARG A 51 48.48 72.44 24.31
C ARG A 51 49.97 72.72 24.50
N ARG A 52 50.84 71.70 24.57
CA ARG A 52 52.28 71.89 24.31
C ARG A 52 53.02 70.57 24.04
N GLY A 53 53.15 70.21 22.77
CA GLY A 53 54.16 69.24 22.33
C GLY A 53 53.71 68.38 21.17
N GLY A 54 54.26 68.68 19.98
CA GLY A 54 54.09 67.84 18.80
C GLY A 54 54.83 66.51 18.92
N GLY A 55 54.33 65.50 18.20
CA GLY A 55 55.01 64.22 18.04
C GLY A 55 54.01 63.12 17.70
N GLY A 56 54.07 62.63 16.47
CA GLY A 56 53.09 61.71 15.90
C GLY A 56 52.96 60.40 16.69
N GLY A 57 51.72 60.01 16.91
CA GLY A 57 51.33 58.68 17.33
C GLY A 57 50.03 58.34 16.64
N GLY A 58 50.11 57.55 15.57
CA GLY A 58 48.95 56.98 14.88
C GLY A 58 48.21 56.02 15.81
N GLY A 59 47.41 56.56 16.72
CA GLY A 59 46.45 55.82 17.53
C GLY A 59 45.14 55.73 16.75
N GLY A 60 44.91 54.59 16.12
CA GLY A 60 43.67 54.28 15.43
C GLY A 60 42.46 54.45 16.37
N GLY A 61 41.72 55.53 16.13
CA GLY A 61 40.27 55.68 16.27
C GLY A 61 39.54 54.74 17.24
N GLY A 62 39.76 54.90 18.55
CA GLY A 62 38.85 54.42 19.60
C GLY A 62 37.77 55.45 19.97
N GLY A 63 37.49 56.41 19.09
CA GLY A 63 36.44 57.42 19.32
C GLY A 63 35.05 56.87 19.03
N LYS A 64 34.01 57.49 19.63
CA LYS A 64 32.60 57.17 19.37
C LYS A 64 32.34 57.00 17.87
N LEU A 65 31.84 55.84 17.48
CA LEU A 65 31.34 55.61 16.12
C LEU A 65 30.16 56.54 15.87
N SER A 66 30.15 57.24 14.73
CA SER A 66 29.04 58.11 14.35
C SER A 66 27.76 57.28 14.20
N ASP A 67 26.65 57.78 14.73
CA ASP A 67 25.36 57.08 14.70
C ASP A 67 24.93 56.80 13.24
N ALA A 68 25.24 57.72 12.32
CA ALA A 68 25.02 57.57 10.89
C ALA A 68 25.78 56.39 10.26
N ALA A 69 27.06 56.17 10.62
CA ALA A 69 27.84 55.04 10.10
C ALA A 69 27.35 53.70 10.68
N VAL A 70 26.86 53.72 11.92
CA VAL A 70 26.26 52.56 12.58
C VAL A 70 24.93 52.20 11.93
N ASP A 71 24.07 53.20 11.68
CA ASP A 71 22.79 53.01 11.01
C ASP A 71 22.97 52.54 9.56
N GLU A 72 23.92 53.11 8.82
CA GLU A 72 24.25 52.67 7.45
C GLU A 72 24.75 51.22 7.42
N ALA A 73 25.67 50.86 8.33
CA ALA A 73 26.18 49.49 8.45
C ALA A 73 25.07 48.50 8.85
N LEU A 74 24.16 48.90 9.75
CA LEU A 74 23.00 48.10 10.15
C LEU A 74 22.03 47.90 8.99
N VAL A 75 21.75 48.95 8.20
CA VAL A 75 20.91 48.85 7.01
C VAL A 75 21.53 47.89 6.00
N HIS A 76 22.84 48.00 5.73
CA HIS A 76 23.51 47.13 4.78
C HIS A 76 23.55 45.66 5.26
N ALA A 77 23.84 45.43 6.54
CA ALA A 77 23.83 44.09 7.14
C ALA A 77 22.43 43.47 7.13
N ASN A 78 21.40 44.24 7.51
CA ASN A 78 20.02 43.79 7.49
C ASN A 78 19.54 43.48 6.06
N ASN A 79 19.89 44.31 5.08
CA ASN A 79 19.57 44.05 3.68
C ASN A 79 20.24 42.76 3.17
N THR A 80 21.51 42.54 3.53
CA THR A 80 22.24 41.32 3.17
C THR A 80 21.62 40.07 3.82
N LEU A 81 21.21 40.19 5.08
CA LEU A 81 20.53 39.13 5.82
C LEU A 81 19.17 38.78 5.18
N GLN A 82 18.38 39.79 4.79
CA GLN A 82 17.11 39.60 4.08
C GLN A 82 17.31 38.94 2.71
N GLN A 83 18.35 39.33 1.96
CA GLN A 83 18.68 38.70 0.68
C GLN A 83 19.10 37.23 0.85
N HIS A 84 19.91 36.94 1.87
CA HIS A 84 20.34 35.58 2.15
C HIS A 84 19.16 34.72 2.63
N SER A 85 18.33 35.22 3.54
CA SER A 85 17.18 34.49 4.05
C SER A 85 16.16 34.18 2.96
N HIS A 86 15.88 35.12 2.05
CA HIS A 86 14.94 34.89 0.96
C HIS A 86 15.48 33.87 -0.06
N ARG A 87 16.80 33.82 -0.27
CA ARG A 87 17.45 32.83 -1.15
C ARG A 87 17.51 31.44 -0.53
N VAL A 88 17.82 31.33 0.77
CA VAL A 88 17.96 30.04 1.46
C VAL A 88 16.60 29.44 1.86
N TYR A 89 15.66 30.29 2.29
CA TYR A 89 14.32 29.88 2.71
C TYR A 89 13.25 30.31 1.70
N ALA A 90 13.44 29.92 0.44
CA ALA A 90 12.44 30.15 -0.60
C ALA A 90 11.11 29.44 -0.22
N PRO A 91 9.93 30.03 -0.49
CA PRO A 91 8.64 29.42 -0.13
C PRO A 91 8.46 27.98 -0.65
N GLN A 92 9.00 27.69 -1.84
CA GLN A 92 8.99 26.36 -2.44
C GLN A 92 9.87 25.37 -1.67
N ALA A 93 11.03 25.80 -1.17
CA ALA A 93 11.91 24.98 -0.35
C ALA A 93 11.26 24.66 1.00
N THR A 94 10.60 25.64 1.61
CA THR A 94 9.84 25.44 2.87
C THR A 94 8.73 24.42 2.71
N ARG A 95 7.97 24.49 1.61
CA ARG A 95 6.95 23.49 1.27
C ARG A 95 7.57 22.11 1.07
N HIS A 96 8.65 22.01 0.30
CA HIS A 96 9.31 20.73 0.05
C HIS A 96 9.88 20.09 1.33
N VAL A 97 10.45 20.88 2.24
CA VAL A 97 10.90 20.41 3.56
C VAL A 97 9.71 19.93 4.40
N ALA A 98 8.58 20.66 4.39
CA ALA A 98 7.37 20.21 5.07
C ALA A 98 6.86 18.87 4.50
N GLU A 99 6.84 18.72 3.17
CA GLU A 99 6.49 17.46 2.51
C GLU A 99 7.50 16.34 2.79
N GLN A 100 8.79 16.64 2.91
CA GLN A 100 9.82 15.67 3.30
C GLN A 100 9.62 15.21 4.74
N VAL A 101 9.32 16.12 5.66
CA VAL A 101 9.02 15.78 7.06
C VAL A 101 7.75 14.95 7.14
N ASP A 102 6.72 15.27 6.35
CA ASP A 102 5.52 14.42 6.23
C ASP A 102 5.87 13.03 5.71
N LYS A 103 6.60 12.93 4.61
CA LYS A 103 7.04 11.64 4.04
C LYS A 103 7.88 10.82 5.03
N LEU A 104 8.82 11.46 5.73
CA LEU A 104 9.62 10.79 6.75
C LEU A 104 8.75 10.32 7.92
N TYR A 105 7.75 11.11 8.32
CA TYR A 105 6.81 10.74 9.37
C TYR A 105 5.98 9.52 8.98
N TYR A 106 5.44 9.49 7.76
CA TYR A 106 4.73 8.32 7.23
C TYR A 106 5.65 7.10 7.11
N ASN A 107 6.83 7.26 6.50
CA ASN A 107 7.79 6.17 6.32
C ASN A 107 8.37 5.63 7.65
N ALA A 108 8.48 6.47 8.68
CA ALA A 108 8.91 6.05 10.01
C ALA A 108 7.81 5.28 10.75
N GLY A 109 6.54 5.61 10.51
CA GLY A 109 5.38 4.87 11.00
C GLY A 109 5.17 3.53 10.29
N GLU A 110 5.47 3.46 8.99
CA GLU A 110 5.39 2.23 8.20
C GLU A 110 6.54 1.25 8.44
N ARG A 111 7.66 1.68 9.05
CA ARG A 111 8.70 0.73 9.45
C ARG A 111 8.13 -0.15 10.54
N PRO A 112 7.93 -1.47 10.30
CA PRO A 112 7.61 -2.37 11.39
C PRO A 112 8.74 -2.23 12.40
N VAL A 113 8.40 -1.93 13.65
CA VAL A 113 9.36 -1.93 14.74
C VAL A 113 9.81 -3.38 14.91
N VAL A 114 10.81 -3.80 14.12
CA VAL A 114 11.52 -5.09 14.25
C VAL A 114 12.52 -4.96 15.42
N GLY A 115 12.03 -4.46 16.54
CA GLY A 115 12.83 -4.20 17.73
C GLY A 115 12.01 -4.55 18.95
N ASP A 116 12.41 -5.65 19.58
CA ASP A 116 12.19 -6.24 20.92
C ASP A 116 11.62 -5.35 22.06
N LYS A 117 10.69 -4.45 21.77
CA LYS A 117 9.96 -3.62 22.74
C LYS A 117 8.47 -3.76 22.45
N PRO A 118 7.73 -4.52 23.28
CA PRO A 118 6.28 -4.70 23.10
C PRO A 118 5.46 -3.42 23.32
N ASP A 119 6.04 -2.38 23.95
CA ASP A 119 5.30 -1.17 24.37
C ASP A 119 5.26 -0.02 23.34
N ALA A 120 5.83 -0.20 22.16
CA ALA A 120 5.81 0.83 21.13
C ALA A 120 4.92 0.39 19.98
N LEU A 121 3.59 0.57 20.15
CA LEU A 121 2.70 0.68 18.99
C LEU A 121 3.35 1.70 18.04
N GLY A 122 3.85 1.23 16.91
CA GLY A 122 4.43 2.11 15.90
C GLY A 122 3.40 3.20 15.62
N LEU A 123 3.82 4.47 15.66
CA LEU A 123 2.95 5.66 15.72
C LEU A 123 1.89 5.76 14.59
N VAL A 124 1.95 4.86 13.61
CA VAL A 124 0.96 4.66 12.55
C VAL A 124 0.63 3.17 12.46
N VAL A 125 -0.07 2.63 13.47
CA VAL A 125 -0.69 1.30 13.37
C VAL A 125 -1.84 1.41 12.38
N ASP A 126 -1.77 0.68 11.26
CA ASP A 126 -2.90 0.59 10.34
C ASP A 126 -4.02 -0.25 10.99
N PHE A 127 -5.03 0.44 11.53
CA PHE A 127 -6.26 -0.19 12.05
C PHE A 127 -7.09 -0.87 10.96
N GLY A 128 -6.66 -0.81 9.70
CA GLY A 128 -7.13 -1.64 8.60
C GLY A 128 -6.62 -3.08 8.65
N ASP A 129 -5.52 -3.38 9.33
CA ASP A 129 -4.94 -4.73 9.40
C ASP A 129 -5.45 -5.50 10.62
N ASP A 130 -5.90 -6.74 10.39
CA ASP A 130 -6.40 -7.63 11.44
C ASP A 130 -5.27 -8.01 12.43
N ALA A 131 -4.02 -8.13 11.97
CA ALA A 131 -2.88 -8.45 12.82
C ALA A 131 -2.52 -7.31 13.77
N ALA A 132 -2.65 -6.07 13.30
CA ALA A 132 -2.33 -4.88 14.08
C ALA A 132 -3.40 -4.61 15.15
N ILE A 133 -4.68 -4.84 14.84
CA ILE A 133 -5.77 -4.80 15.82
C ILE A 133 -5.54 -5.84 16.93
N ALA A 134 -5.05 -7.03 16.59
CA ALA A 134 -4.78 -8.09 17.57
C ALA A 134 -3.63 -7.75 18.55
N THR A 135 -2.75 -6.81 18.19
CA THR A 135 -1.67 -6.35 19.09
C THR A 135 -2.11 -5.23 20.04
N LEU A 136 -3.33 -4.71 19.91
CA LEU A 136 -3.80 -3.61 20.76
C LEU A 136 -4.11 -4.10 22.18
N PRO A 137 -3.64 -3.38 23.22
CA PRO A 137 -4.07 -3.61 24.59
C PRO A 137 -5.58 -3.43 24.74
N ALA A 138 -6.23 -4.31 25.48
CA ALA A 138 -7.65 -4.20 25.79
C ALA A 138 -7.95 -2.98 26.69
N ASP A 139 -7.01 -2.67 27.60
CA ASP A 139 -7.11 -1.60 28.59
C ASP A 139 -5.95 -0.61 28.42
N TRP A 140 -6.11 0.59 28.98
CA TRP A 140 -5.08 1.63 28.99
C TRP A 140 -3.90 1.20 29.88
N GLU A 141 -2.68 1.19 29.33
CA GLU A 141 -1.50 0.57 29.97
C GLU A 141 -1.04 1.26 31.27
N ASP A 142 -1.17 2.59 31.36
CA ASP A 142 -0.72 3.37 32.52
C ASP A 142 -1.85 3.64 33.54
N GLU A 143 -1.92 2.84 34.61
CA GLU A 143 -2.90 3.01 35.71
C GLU A 143 -2.87 4.42 36.33
N ARG A 144 -1.69 5.05 36.39
CA ARG A 144 -1.52 6.42 36.92
C ARG A 144 -2.14 7.50 36.03
N GLU A 145 -2.31 7.22 34.74
CA GLU A 145 -2.97 8.10 33.80
C GLU A 145 -4.47 7.83 33.75
N VAL A 146 -4.89 6.58 33.99
CA VAL A 146 -6.30 6.22 34.20
C VAL A 146 -6.91 7.01 35.36
N ASP A 147 -6.16 7.18 36.46
CA ASP A 147 -6.61 7.99 37.60
C ASP A 147 -6.73 9.49 37.27
N LYS A 148 -5.88 10.00 36.36
CA LYS A 148 -5.89 11.41 35.95
C LYS A 148 -6.97 11.69 34.91
N LEU A 149 -7.23 10.73 34.02
CA LEU A 149 -8.10 10.86 32.84
C LEU A 149 -9.02 9.63 32.70
N PRO A 150 -9.92 9.38 33.67
CA PRO A 150 -10.75 8.18 33.68
C PRO A 150 -11.76 8.14 32.53
N ALA A 151 -12.15 9.31 32.00
CA ALA A 151 -13.05 9.40 30.86
C ALA A 151 -12.39 9.00 29.53
N GLU A 152 -11.07 9.19 29.41
CA GLU A 152 -10.33 8.84 28.19
C GLU A 152 -9.99 7.36 28.16
N ALA A 153 -9.64 6.79 29.32
CA ALA A 153 -9.44 5.35 29.47
C ALA A 153 -10.70 4.54 29.09
N LYS A 154 -11.89 4.98 29.52
CA LYS A 154 -13.16 4.34 29.12
C LYS A 154 -13.45 4.46 27.63
N LYS A 155 -13.19 5.64 27.04
CA LYS A 155 -13.35 5.83 25.60
C LYS A 155 -12.42 4.93 24.81
N TYR A 156 -11.19 4.72 25.30
CA TYR A 156 -10.24 3.81 24.69
C TYR A 156 -10.78 2.38 24.67
N SER A 157 -11.22 1.84 25.82
CA SER A 157 -11.77 0.47 25.88
C SER A 157 -13.02 0.29 25.00
N ASP A 158 -13.89 1.31 24.95
CA ASP A 158 -15.07 1.31 24.08
C ASP A 158 -14.69 1.32 22.59
N LEU A 159 -13.63 2.02 22.21
CA LEU A 159 -13.14 2.07 20.84
C LEU A 159 -12.44 0.77 20.45
N VAL A 160 -11.64 0.19 21.34
CA VAL A 160 -10.95 -1.09 21.10
C VAL A 160 -11.96 -2.22 20.92
N SER A 161 -12.97 -2.31 21.78
CA SER A 161 -14.06 -3.30 21.63
C SER A 161 -14.84 -3.11 20.32
N ARG A 162 -15.15 -1.87 19.94
CA ARG A 162 -15.79 -1.60 18.65
C ARG A 162 -14.91 -1.97 17.45
N LEU A 163 -13.60 -1.76 17.55
CA LEU A 163 -12.65 -2.15 16.49
C LEU A 163 -12.55 -3.66 16.36
N SER A 164 -12.50 -4.40 17.48
CA SER A 164 -12.51 -5.86 17.44
C SER A 164 -13.79 -6.39 16.78
N ASP A 165 -14.97 -5.88 17.17
CA ASP A 165 -16.25 -6.31 16.59
C ASP A 165 -16.31 -6.07 15.07
N LEU A 166 -15.86 -4.89 14.62
CA LEU A 166 -15.81 -4.56 13.19
C LEU A 166 -14.81 -5.43 12.43
N SER A 167 -13.67 -5.77 13.05
CA SER A 167 -12.68 -6.68 12.46
C SER A 167 -13.25 -8.10 12.29
N GLU A 168 -14.02 -8.59 13.26
CA GLU A 168 -14.69 -9.89 13.20
C GLU A 168 -15.76 -9.92 12.09
N GLN A 169 -16.59 -8.87 12.01
CA GLN A 169 -17.58 -8.73 10.94
C GLN A 169 -16.91 -8.71 9.56
N ARG A 170 -15.82 -7.97 9.42
CA ARG A 170 -15.04 -7.91 8.17
C ARG A 170 -14.47 -9.28 7.81
N LYS A 171 -13.95 -10.03 8.78
CA LYS A 171 -13.43 -11.39 8.57
C LYS A 171 -14.54 -12.35 8.11
N ALA A 172 -15.70 -12.34 8.76
CA ALA A 172 -16.85 -13.17 8.38
C ALA A 172 -17.33 -12.86 6.94
N VAL A 173 -17.37 -11.59 6.56
CA VAL A 173 -17.72 -11.17 5.19
C VAL A 173 -16.67 -11.65 4.19
N ARG A 174 -15.38 -11.50 4.50
CA ARG A 174 -14.29 -11.99 3.64
C ARG A 174 -14.37 -13.50 3.43
N GLU A 175 -14.63 -14.27 4.48
CA GLU A 175 -14.81 -15.73 4.41
C GLU A 175 -16.02 -16.11 3.54
N ARG A 176 -17.15 -15.40 3.71
CA ARG A 176 -18.33 -15.61 2.86
C ARG A 176 -18.03 -15.32 1.39
N VAL A 177 -17.34 -14.23 1.10
CA VAL A 177 -16.93 -13.88 -0.27
C VAL A 177 -15.98 -14.93 -0.84
N GLN A 178 -15.01 -15.41 -0.05
CA GLN A 178 -14.12 -16.48 -0.48
C GLN A 178 -14.87 -17.78 -0.77
N LYS A 179 -15.83 -18.16 0.08
CA LYS A 179 -16.69 -19.33 -0.15
C LYS A 179 -17.48 -19.19 -1.45
N LEU A 180 -18.12 -18.05 -1.66
CA LEU A 180 -18.89 -17.78 -2.88
C LEU A 180 -17.99 -17.78 -4.13
N ARG A 181 -16.78 -17.20 -4.05
CA ARG A 181 -15.81 -17.26 -5.16
C ARG A 181 -15.36 -18.69 -5.46
N ARG A 182 -15.14 -19.52 -4.44
CA ARG A 182 -14.81 -20.95 -4.61
C ARG A 182 -15.96 -21.71 -5.27
N MET A 183 -17.20 -21.46 -4.83
CA MET A 183 -18.39 -22.06 -5.44
C MET A 183 -18.56 -21.59 -6.89
N ASN A 184 -18.36 -20.30 -7.17
CA ASN A 184 -18.43 -19.78 -8.53
C ASN A 184 -17.37 -20.42 -9.44
N LYS A 185 -16.15 -20.62 -8.95
CA LYS A 185 -15.09 -21.34 -9.69
C LYS A 185 -15.45 -22.81 -9.99
N LEU A 186 -16.20 -23.48 -9.10
CA LEU A 186 -16.70 -24.83 -9.35
C LEU A 186 -17.87 -24.86 -10.33
N LEU A 187 -18.64 -23.78 -10.41
CA LEU A 187 -19.77 -23.62 -11.32
C LEU A 187 -19.35 -23.07 -12.69
N GLU A 188 -18.19 -22.44 -12.82
CA GLU A 188 -17.59 -21.97 -14.07
C GLU A 188 -17.67 -23.00 -15.23
N PRO A 189 -17.30 -24.28 -15.05
CA PRO A 189 -17.47 -25.29 -16.12
C PRO A 189 -18.92 -25.63 -16.47
N PHE A 190 -19.88 -25.27 -15.63
CA PHE A 190 -21.33 -25.45 -15.85
C PHE A 190 -22.03 -24.14 -16.28
N GLY A 191 -21.33 -23.00 -16.23
CA GLY A 191 -21.86 -21.66 -16.52
C GLY A 191 -22.20 -21.39 -17.97
N GLY A 192 -21.89 -22.32 -18.87
CA GLY A 192 -22.25 -22.26 -20.30
C GLY A 192 -23.75 -22.25 -20.60
N MET A 193 -24.61 -22.56 -19.62
CA MET A 193 -26.07 -22.58 -19.82
C MET A 193 -26.71 -21.18 -19.86
N ASN A 194 -26.05 -20.16 -19.29
CA ASN A 194 -26.58 -18.79 -19.21
C ASN A 194 -25.68 -17.84 -20.02
N GLY A 195 -25.61 -18.08 -21.33
CA GLY A 195 -24.99 -17.15 -22.28
C GLY A 195 -25.90 -15.96 -22.57
N GLU A 196 -25.97 -15.00 -21.65
CA GLU A 196 -26.29 -13.62 -22.06
C GLU A 196 -24.99 -12.90 -22.41
N ARG A 197 -24.99 -12.50 -23.69
CA ARG A 197 -24.00 -11.78 -24.45
C ARG A 197 -23.66 -10.45 -23.79
N GLU A 198 -22.37 -10.20 -23.58
CA GLU A 198 -21.81 -8.87 -23.68
C GLU A 198 -20.36 -9.01 -24.15
N ASP A 199 -20.06 -8.29 -25.23
CA ASP A 199 -18.71 -7.99 -25.75
C ASP A 199 -17.94 -9.11 -26.48
N GLY A 200 -18.26 -9.25 -27.77
CA GLY A 200 -17.33 -8.97 -28.89
C GLY A 200 -15.95 -9.66 -29.01
N GLU A 201 -15.49 -10.48 -28.07
CA GLU A 201 -14.22 -11.20 -28.17
C GLU A 201 -14.44 -12.72 -28.26
N GLU A 202 -14.03 -13.29 -29.40
CA GLU A 202 -13.88 -14.74 -29.59
C GLU A 202 -12.85 -15.30 -28.60
N ARG A 203 -13.32 -15.74 -27.42
CA ARG A 203 -12.51 -16.57 -26.52
C ARG A 203 -13.21 -17.89 -26.26
N LYS A 204 -12.69 -18.90 -26.97
CA LYS A 204 -12.66 -20.35 -26.68
C LYS A 204 -13.75 -20.83 -25.72
N THR A 205 -14.80 -21.37 -26.33
CA THR A 205 -15.74 -22.36 -25.80
C THR A 205 -15.33 -22.91 -24.41
N PRO A 206 -16.05 -22.54 -23.34
CA PRO A 206 -15.90 -23.26 -22.07
C PRO A 206 -16.25 -24.71 -22.38
N ILE A 207 -15.37 -25.65 -22.04
CA ILE A 207 -15.63 -27.09 -22.20
C ILE A 207 -16.88 -27.40 -21.39
N HIS A 208 -18.04 -27.45 -22.05
CA HIS A 208 -19.31 -27.78 -21.43
C HIS A 208 -19.21 -29.24 -21.02
N VAL A 209 -19.32 -29.49 -19.72
CA VAL A 209 -19.32 -30.85 -19.21
C VAL A 209 -20.57 -31.55 -19.78
N GLN A 210 -20.33 -32.37 -20.82
CA GLN A 210 -21.17 -33.42 -21.39
C GLN A 210 -21.88 -33.11 -22.74
N GLU A 211 -21.10 -32.91 -23.81
CA GLU A 211 -21.58 -33.12 -25.20
C GLU A 211 -22.10 -34.56 -25.44
N ASN A 212 -21.69 -35.52 -24.59
CA ASN A 212 -22.11 -36.93 -24.67
C ASN A 212 -23.26 -37.29 -23.71
N LEU A 213 -24.06 -36.31 -23.25
CA LEU A 213 -25.25 -36.63 -22.47
C LEU A 213 -26.29 -37.30 -23.38
N ALA A 214 -26.55 -38.59 -23.17
CA ALA A 214 -27.64 -39.34 -23.80
C ALA A 214 -28.99 -38.82 -23.30
N THR A 215 -29.34 -37.62 -23.72
CA THR A 215 -30.67 -37.03 -23.51
C THR A 215 -31.66 -37.73 -24.43
N ARG A 216 -32.92 -37.85 -23.99
CA ARG A 216 -34.01 -38.37 -24.82
C ARG A 216 -34.19 -37.43 -26.02
N ASN A 217 -33.94 -37.92 -27.23
CA ASN A 217 -33.79 -37.20 -28.52
C ASN A 217 -32.43 -36.50 -28.76
N GLY A 218 -31.38 -36.87 -28.04
CA GLY A 218 -30.03 -36.31 -28.18
C GLY A 218 -29.33 -36.70 -29.48
N GLU A 219 -28.21 -36.05 -29.79
CA GLU A 219 -27.44 -36.28 -31.03
C GLU A 219 -26.97 -37.74 -31.14
N VAL A 220 -26.54 -38.34 -30.03
CA VAL A 220 -26.16 -39.76 -29.96
C VAL A 220 -27.33 -40.68 -30.28
N GLU A 221 -28.56 -40.38 -29.83
CA GLU A 221 -29.73 -41.20 -30.15
C GLU A 221 -30.10 -41.11 -31.63
N LYS A 222 -30.00 -39.92 -32.23
CA LYS A 222 -30.18 -39.71 -33.67
C LYS A 222 -29.12 -40.44 -34.49
N GLU A 223 -27.87 -40.45 -34.04
CA GLU A 223 -26.80 -41.21 -34.69
C GLU A 223 -26.99 -42.72 -34.54
N LEU A 224 -27.42 -43.20 -33.37
CA LEU A 224 -27.77 -44.61 -33.16
C LEU A 224 -28.97 -45.02 -34.04
N GLU A 225 -29.96 -44.15 -34.24
CA GLU A 225 -31.08 -44.40 -35.15
C GLU A 225 -30.61 -44.49 -36.62
N ARG A 226 -29.74 -43.57 -37.05
CA ARG A 226 -29.09 -43.66 -38.37
C ARG A 226 -28.27 -44.94 -38.50
N MET A 227 -27.56 -45.35 -37.45
CA MET A 227 -26.78 -46.59 -37.44
C MET A 227 -27.69 -47.83 -37.53
N ARG A 228 -28.83 -47.84 -36.84
CA ARG A 228 -29.86 -48.91 -36.97
C ARG A 228 -30.42 -48.98 -38.38
N MET A 229 -30.70 -47.83 -38.99
CA MET A 229 -31.19 -47.78 -40.37
C MET A 229 -30.14 -48.25 -41.38
N LEU A 230 -28.88 -47.87 -41.16
CA LEU A 230 -27.74 -48.35 -41.96
C LEU A 230 -27.52 -49.85 -41.76
N LEU A 231 -27.59 -50.38 -40.54
CA LEU A 231 -27.49 -51.81 -40.26
C LEU A 231 -28.62 -52.61 -40.91
N ALA A 232 -29.87 -52.11 -40.90
CA ALA A 232 -30.97 -52.75 -41.62
C ALA A 232 -30.70 -52.77 -43.13
N ARG A 233 -30.17 -51.68 -43.68
CA ARG A 233 -29.86 -51.57 -45.13
C ARG A 233 -28.65 -52.40 -45.54
N VAL A 234 -27.62 -52.47 -44.69
CA VAL A 234 -26.42 -53.28 -44.90
C VAL A 234 -26.74 -54.75 -44.70
N GLY A 235 -27.47 -55.13 -43.65
CA GLY A 235 -27.98 -56.48 -43.45
C GLY A 235 -28.86 -56.96 -44.60
N GLY A 236 -29.73 -56.08 -45.12
CA GLY A 236 -30.53 -56.34 -46.32
C GLY A 236 -29.75 -56.38 -47.64
N ARG A 237 -28.56 -55.78 -47.70
CA ARG A 237 -27.65 -55.87 -48.87
C ARG A 237 -26.72 -57.09 -48.76
N VAL A 238 -26.23 -57.40 -47.57
CA VAL A 238 -25.38 -58.57 -47.26
C VAL A 238 -26.19 -59.87 -47.40
N SER A 239 -27.47 -59.88 -47.03
CA SER A 239 -28.36 -61.02 -47.30
C SER A 239 -28.65 -61.23 -48.78
N LYS A 240 -28.52 -60.17 -49.60
CA LYS A 240 -28.64 -60.21 -51.07
C LYS A 240 -27.31 -60.53 -51.76
N ILE A 241 -26.18 -60.55 -51.05
CA ILE A 241 -24.95 -61.13 -51.58
C ILE A 241 -25.20 -62.64 -51.60
N PRO A 242 -25.33 -63.29 -52.77
CA PRO A 242 -25.47 -64.73 -52.82
C PRO A 242 -24.23 -65.31 -52.15
N ASN A 243 -24.45 -66.02 -51.05
CA ASN A 243 -23.40 -66.68 -50.29
C ASN A 243 -22.80 -67.80 -51.16
N LYS A 244 -21.91 -67.43 -52.09
CA LYS A 244 -21.15 -68.35 -52.96
C LYS A 244 -20.00 -68.98 -52.16
N ARG A 245 -20.32 -69.41 -50.94
CA ARG A 245 -19.52 -70.26 -50.05
C ARG A 245 -20.46 -71.22 -49.33
N LYS A 246 -21.25 -71.96 -50.11
CA LYS A 246 -21.78 -73.27 -49.71
C LYS A 246 -21.48 -74.28 -50.80
N ARG A 247 -20.20 -74.65 -50.88
CA ARG A 247 -19.76 -75.95 -51.39
C ARG A 247 -18.43 -76.29 -50.72
N GLY A 248 -18.52 -77.16 -49.71
CA GLY A 248 -17.41 -77.85 -49.05
C GLY A 248 -16.62 -77.03 -48.04
N ASN A 249 -17.01 -77.09 -46.76
CA ASN A 249 -16.08 -77.39 -45.64
C ASN A 249 -16.87 -77.50 -44.32
N THR A 250 -17.55 -78.63 -44.11
CA THR A 250 -17.90 -79.09 -42.77
C THR A 250 -16.66 -79.78 -42.22
N GLY A 251 -15.87 -79.08 -41.39
CA GLY A 251 -14.66 -79.69 -40.84
C GLY A 251 -13.81 -78.86 -39.86
N GLU A 252 -14.02 -77.55 -39.67
CA GLU A 252 -13.07 -76.73 -38.89
C GLU A 252 -13.66 -75.93 -37.71
N ASP A 253 -14.97 -76.00 -37.44
CA ASP A 253 -15.57 -75.27 -36.31
C ASP A 253 -15.56 -76.05 -34.97
N VAL A 254 -15.21 -77.35 -34.98
CA VAL A 254 -15.16 -78.18 -33.76
C VAL A 254 -13.76 -78.16 -33.12
N GLU A 255 -12.72 -77.82 -33.87
CA GLU A 255 -11.33 -77.88 -33.37
C GLU A 255 -10.94 -76.66 -32.52
N VAL A 256 -11.60 -75.50 -32.72
CA VAL A 256 -11.31 -74.28 -31.97
C VAL A 256 -11.85 -74.35 -30.54
N GLU A 257 -13.06 -74.89 -30.34
CA GLU A 257 -13.63 -75.06 -28.99
C GLU A 257 -12.83 -76.08 -28.15
N GLU A 258 -12.34 -77.17 -28.74
CA GLU A 258 -11.49 -78.13 -28.02
C GLU A 258 -10.12 -77.54 -27.66
N GLN A 259 -9.55 -76.69 -28.51
CA GLN A 259 -8.27 -76.02 -28.24
C GLN A 259 -8.40 -74.95 -27.15
N GLU A 260 -9.53 -74.25 -27.07
CA GLU A 260 -9.81 -73.28 -26.02
C GLU A 260 -10.04 -73.96 -24.66
N GLN A 261 -10.78 -75.08 -24.63
CA GLN A 261 -11.00 -75.85 -23.41
C GLN A 261 -9.71 -76.46 -22.85
N LYS A 262 -8.82 -76.95 -23.72
CA LYS A 262 -7.49 -77.44 -23.29
C LYS A 262 -6.62 -76.33 -22.70
N LYS A 263 -6.60 -75.13 -23.31
CA LYS A 263 -5.86 -73.99 -22.76
C LYS A 263 -6.38 -73.56 -21.38
N VAL A 264 -7.69 -73.61 -21.16
CA VAL A 264 -8.27 -73.31 -19.83
C VAL A 264 -7.93 -74.39 -18.80
N GLN A 265 -7.91 -75.67 -19.18
CA GLN A 265 -7.45 -76.75 -18.29
C GLN A 265 -5.97 -76.65 -17.94
N ASP A 266 -5.10 -76.29 -18.89
CA ASP A 266 -3.67 -76.09 -18.62
C ASP A 266 -3.42 -74.91 -17.66
N LEU A 267 -4.24 -73.86 -17.71
CA LEU A 267 -4.14 -72.74 -16.77
C LEU A 267 -4.63 -73.09 -15.35
N LEU A 268 -5.58 -74.01 -15.23
CA LEU A 268 -6.11 -74.47 -13.94
C LEU A 268 -5.20 -75.49 -13.25
N THR A 269 -4.30 -76.15 -13.98
CA THR A 269 -3.34 -77.12 -13.44
C THR A 269 -1.99 -76.50 -13.06
N LEU A 270 -1.81 -75.19 -13.32
CA LEU A 270 -0.59 -74.43 -13.00
C LEU A 270 -0.73 -73.51 -11.77
N ILE A 271 -1.83 -73.64 -11.01
CA ILE A 271 -2.05 -73.05 -9.68
C ILE A 271 -1.95 -74.16 -8.65
#